data_AF-C3Z447-F1
#
_entry.id   AF-C3Z447-F1
#
_cell.length_a   1.000
_cell.length_b   1.000
_cell.length_c   1.000
_cell.angle_alpha   90.00
_cell.angle_beta   90.00
_cell.angle_gamma   90.00
#
_symmetry.space_group_name_H-M   'P 1'
#
loop_
_entity.id
_entity.type
_entity.pdbx_description
1 polymer ?
#
loop_
_entity_poly.entity_id
_entity_poly.type
_entity_poly.pdbx_seq_one_letter_code
_entity_poly.pdbx_strand_id
1 'polypeptide(L)'
;SIRPFSSSQEYLYAMKEDLADWLNTLFELELTVGNFVPRLETGVILCHLANMVRHKATEYLEDHPGVRLSVPGDVDISPSGNAEPGTFRARENVAMFIDWCRRRLGVSDSLMFETNDLIEGRNERSFVLCLLEVARRGAKFGMLAPMLIQMEQEIEEEIREEAPPPPQRRVCDLSSLDDMVRELVSRCTCPDQFPMLRVDEGKYRIGNASTLVFVRVLRNHVMIRVGGGWDTLEHYLDKHDPCRCMSRGKCCLFMSL
;
A
#
# COMPACT_ATOMS: atom_id res chain seq x y z
N SER A 1 -5.73 21.79 16.89
CA SER A 1 -7.05 21.31 16.43
C SER A 1 -6.80 20.39 15.25
N ILE A 2 -6.71 19.09 15.51
CA ILE A 2 -6.49 18.07 14.50
C ILE A 2 -7.86 17.78 13.92
N ARG A 3 -8.08 18.12 12.65
CA ARG A 3 -9.32 17.77 11.97
C ARG A 3 -9.38 16.24 11.90
N PRO A 4 -10.46 15.58 12.38
CA PRO A 4 -10.60 14.16 12.15
C PRO A 4 -10.74 13.96 10.65
N PHE A 5 -9.77 13.30 10.04
CA PHE A 5 -9.85 12.90 8.65
C PHE A 5 -11.08 12.03 8.46
N SER A 6 -11.78 12.18 7.33
CA SER A 6 -12.82 11.21 6.99
C SER A 6 -12.14 9.86 6.78
N SER A 7 -12.75 8.77 7.24
CA SER A 7 -12.13 7.43 7.23
C SER A 7 -11.60 6.97 5.88
N SER A 8 -12.18 7.46 4.77
CA SER A 8 -11.69 7.21 3.41
C SER A 8 -10.31 7.79 3.11
N GLN A 9 -9.81 8.72 3.93
CA GLN A 9 -8.49 9.34 3.77
C GLN A 9 -7.44 8.69 4.68
N GLU A 10 -7.84 7.93 5.69
CA GLU A 10 -6.92 7.38 6.70
C GLU A 10 -6.06 6.24 6.16
N TYR A 11 -6.64 5.27 5.44
CA TYR A 11 -5.83 4.22 4.81
C TYR A 11 -4.92 4.78 3.71
N LEU A 12 -5.35 5.80 2.96
CA LEU A 12 -4.49 6.49 2.00
C LEU A 12 -3.36 7.25 2.69
N TYR A 13 -3.63 7.83 3.85
CA TYR A 13 -2.61 8.50 4.65
C TYR A 13 -1.51 7.53 5.02
N ALA A 14 -1.86 6.37 5.58
CA ALA A 14 -0.91 5.32 5.97
C ALA A 14 -0.07 4.83 4.77
N MET A 15 -0.70 4.61 3.61
CA MET A 15 0.00 4.20 2.39
C MET A 15 0.94 5.29 1.86
N LYS A 16 0.51 6.56 1.86
CA LYS A 16 1.36 7.69 1.45
C LYS A 16 2.54 7.88 2.39
N GLU A 17 2.34 7.67 3.69
CA GLU A 17 3.39 7.77 4.69
C GLU A 17 4.47 6.71 4.47
N ASP A 18 4.09 5.45 4.23
CA ASP A 18 5.02 4.37 3.92
C ASP A 18 5.77 4.60 2.60
N LEU A 19 5.05 5.04 1.55
CA LEU A 19 5.67 5.38 0.26
C LEU A 19 6.60 6.61 0.35
N ALA A 20 6.26 7.60 1.18
CA ALA A 20 7.10 8.78 1.38
C ALA A 20 8.46 8.37 1.95
N ASP A 21 8.47 7.57 3.01
CA ASP A 21 9.71 7.10 3.63
C ASP A 21 10.51 6.17 2.72
N TRP A 22 9.83 5.33 1.95
CA TRP A 22 10.49 4.51 0.92
C TRP A 22 11.20 5.36 -0.14
N LEU A 23 10.50 6.35 -0.72
CA LEU A 23 11.08 7.24 -1.72
C LEU A 23 12.17 8.16 -1.12
N ASN A 24 12.00 8.62 0.11
CA ASN A 24 13.03 9.37 0.83
C ASN A 24 14.32 8.54 0.98
N THR A 25 14.18 7.25 1.27
CA THR A 25 15.33 6.33 1.39
C THR A 25 16.02 6.09 0.04
N LEU A 26 15.23 5.98 -1.05
CA LEU A 26 15.80 5.71 -2.38
C LEU A 26 16.46 6.93 -3.03
N PHE A 27 15.94 8.14 -2.77
CA PHE A 27 16.30 9.35 -3.51
C PHE A 27 16.77 10.51 -2.62
N GLU A 28 16.98 10.28 -1.32
CA GLU A 28 17.38 11.30 -0.34
C GLU A 28 16.43 12.52 -0.36
N LEU A 29 15.13 12.25 -0.37
CA LEU A 29 14.07 13.26 -0.43
C LEU A 29 13.55 13.62 0.97
N GLU A 30 12.73 14.67 1.01
CA GLU A 30 12.00 15.13 2.21
C GLU A 30 10.49 15.13 1.94
N LEU A 31 9.98 13.97 1.52
CA LEU A 31 8.55 13.72 1.35
C LEU A 31 7.89 13.53 2.70
N THR A 32 6.69 14.08 2.81
CA THR A 32 5.74 13.95 3.91
C THR A 32 4.38 13.69 3.28
N VAL A 33 3.40 13.21 4.05
CA VAL A 33 2.05 12.99 3.52
C VAL A 33 1.43 14.27 2.95
N GLY A 34 1.77 15.44 3.50
CA GLY A 34 1.23 16.74 3.08
C GLY A 34 1.84 17.30 1.78
N ASN A 35 3.08 16.91 1.44
CA ASN A 35 3.75 17.36 0.20
C ASN A 35 3.97 16.22 -0.81
N PHE A 36 3.45 15.02 -0.54
CA PHE A 36 3.68 13.81 -1.34
C PHE A 36 3.35 14.01 -2.82
N VAL A 37 2.13 14.46 -3.13
CA VAL A 37 1.70 14.72 -4.51
C VAL A 37 2.43 15.93 -5.13
N PRO A 38 2.46 17.13 -4.50
CA PRO A 38 3.15 18.28 -5.06
C PRO A 38 4.63 18.06 -5.40
N ARG A 39 5.32 17.20 -4.65
CA ARG A 39 6.74 16.89 -4.90
C ARG A 39 6.95 15.89 -6.05
N LEU A 40 5.92 15.12 -6.41
CA LEU A 40 5.99 14.07 -7.44
C LEU A 40 5.30 14.47 -8.75
N GLU A 41 4.48 15.52 -8.75
CA GLU A 41 3.63 15.91 -9.89
C GLU A 41 4.38 16.42 -11.13
N THR A 42 5.68 16.75 -11.00
CA THR A 42 6.54 17.04 -12.16
C THR A 42 6.89 15.79 -12.97
N GLY A 43 6.66 14.59 -12.41
CA GLY A 43 6.96 13.30 -13.02
C GLY A 43 8.46 12.95 -13.11
N VAL A 44 9.36 13.85 -12.72
CA VAL A 44 10.82 13.65 -12.83
C VAL A 44 11.27 12.49 -11.93
N ILE A 45 10.89 12.51 -10.65
CA ILE A 45 11.21 11.45 -9.68
C ILE A 45 10.60 10.11 -10.13
N LEU A 46 9.40 10.12 -10.71
CA LEU A 46 8.76 8.90 -11.22
C LEU A 46 9.55 8.28 -12.38
N CYS A 47 10.04 9.10 -13.31
CA CYS A 47 10.91 8.62 -14.39
C CYS A 47 12.23 8.05 -13.83
N HIS A 48 12.82 8.69 -12.83
CA HIS A 48 14.02 8.16 -12.16
C HIS A 48 13.75 6.84 -11.43
N LEU A 49 12.59 6.69 -10.80
CA LEU A 49 12.16 5.42 -10.21
C LEU A 49 12.05 4.31 -11.26
N ALA A 50 11.44 4.58 -12.41
CA ALA A 50 11.37 3.61 -13.51
C ALA A 50 12.77 3.15 -13.97
N ASN A 51 13.70 4.10 -14.13
CA ASN A 51 15.08 3.79 -14.51
C ASN A 51 15.79 2.98 -13.42
N MET A 52 15.62 3.35 -12.15
CA MET A 52 16.22 2.61 -11.02
C MET A 52 15.73 1.15 -10.98
N VAL A 53 14.43 0.90 -11.18
CA VAL A 53 13.86 -0.46 -11.28
C VAL A 53 14.51 -1.22 -12.43
N ARG A 54 14.66 -0.57 -13.60
CA ARG A 54 15.31 -1.17 -14.77
C ARG A 54 16.77 -1.53 -14.48
N HIS A 55 17.56 -0.61 -13.93
CA HIS A 55 18.96 -0.87 -13.61
C HIS A 55 19.12 -2.01 -12.61
N LYS A 56 18.31 -2.02 -11.55
CA LYS A 56 18.29 -3.10 -10.56
C LYS A 56 17.89 -4.44 -11.15
N ALA A 57 16.92 -4.45 -12.08
CA ALA A 57 16.55 -5.66 -12.80
C ALA A 57 17.70 -6.20 -13.68
N THR A 58 18.43 -5.31 -14.35
CA THR A 58 19.61 -5.71 -15.15
C THR A 58 20.68 -6.31 -14.27
N GLU A 59 21.12 -5.60 -13.22
CA GLU A 59 22.12 -6.08 -12.25
C GLU A 59 21.71 -7.44 -11.66
N TYR A 60 20.46 -7.55 -11.20
CA TYR A 60 19.95 -8.78 -10.60
C TYR A 60 19.97 -9.97 -11.56
N LEU A 61 19.62 -9.78 -12.84
CA LEU A 61 19.58 -10.86 -13.82
C LEU A 61 20.98 -11.27 -14.30
N GLU A 62 21.94 -10.34 -14.33
CA GLU A 62 23.35 -10.66 -14.57
C GLU A 62 23.92 -11.55 -13.47
N ASP A 63 23.59 -11.25 -12.21
CA ASP A 63 24.01 -12.04 -11.04
C ASP A 63 23.28 -13.40 -10.93
N HIS A 64 22.10 -13.55 -11.58
CA HIS A 64 21.24 -14.72 -11.46
C HIS A 64 20.80 -15.28 -12.83
N PRO A 65 21.71 -15.88 -13.63
CA PRO A 65 21.46 -16.29 -15.02
C PRO A 65 20.41 -17.40 -15.22
N GLY A 66 19.81 -17.94 -14.16
CA GLY A 66 18.73 -18.93 -14.20
C GLY A 66 17.32 -18.37 -13.89
N VAL A 67 17.22 -17.10 -13.46
CA VAL A 67 15.94 -16.50 -13.09
C VAL A 67 15.16 -16.10 -14.35
N ARG A 68 13.89 -16.52 -14.43
CA ARG A 68 13.00 -16.21 -15.57
C ARG A 68 12.21 -14.91 -15.34
N LEU A 69 12.90 -13.83 -15.02
CA LEU A 69 12.34 -12.47 -15.00
C LEU A 69 12.92 -11.68 -16.18
N SER A 70 12.24 -10.59 -16.56
CA SER A 70 12.66 -9.71 -17.64
C SER A 70 12.95 -8.31 -17.12
N VAL A 71 13.95 -7.64 -17.71
CA VAL A 71 14.20 -6.22 -17.47
C VAL A 71 13.02 -5.39 -17.98
N PRO A 72 12.41 -4.50 -17.17
CA PRO A 72 11.28 -3.69 -17.59
C PRO A 72 11.74 -2.52 -18.48
N GLY A 73 11.83 -2.77 -19.78
CA GLY A 73 12.22 -1.80 -20.80
C GLY A 73 13.67 -1.95 -21.25
N ASP A 74 14.01 -1.38 -22.41
CA ASP A 74 15.32 -1.54 -23.07
C ASP A 74 16.21 -0.29 -22.95
N VAL A 75 15.60 0.86 -22.63
CA VAL A 75 16.23 2.17 -22.54
C VAL A 75 15.64 2.96 -21.39
N ASP A 76 16.43 3.89 -20.87
CA ASP A 76 16.01 4.76 -19.78
C ASP A 76 15.06 5.84 -20.28
N ILE A 77 14.15 6.26 -19.40
CA ILE A 77 13.30 7.42 -19.58
C ILE A 77 14.12 8.68 -19.29
N SER A 78 14.13 9.62 -20.23
CA SER A 78 14.79 10.91 -20.08
C SER A 78 13.77 12.00 -19.77
N PRO A 79 13.51 12.33 -18.48
CA PRO A 79 12.54 13.35 -18.12
C PRO A 79 13.03 14.76 -18.51
N SER A 80 12.09 15.65 -18.82
CA SER A 80 12.35 17.09 -18.89
C SER A 80 12.66 17.62 -17.49
N GLY A 81 13.95 17.87 -17.19
CA GLY A 81 14.40 18.33 -15.87
C GLY A 81 13.98 19.76 -15.50
N ASN A 82 13.52 20.56 -16.45
CA ASN A 82 12.95 21.90 -16.23
C ASN A 82 11.41 21.89 -16.14
N ALA A 83 10.80 20.75 -15.85
CA ALA A 83 9.37 20.64 -15.68
C ALA A 83 8.92 21.30 -14.36
N GLU A 84 8.00 22.23 -14.46
CA GLU A 84 7.32 22.82 -13.30
C GLU A 84 5.93 22.18 -13.11
N PRO A 85 5.40 22.16 -11.88
CA PRO A 85 4.03 21.73 -11.59
C PRO A 85 2.98 22.27 -12.57
N GLY A 86 2.05 21.41 -12.99
CA GLY A 86 0.94 21.77 -13.89
C GLY A 86 1.31 22.00 -15.35
N THR A 87 2.59 22.06 -15.71
CA THR A 87 3.04 22.33 -17.09
C THR A 87 2.85 21.14 -18.04
N PHE A 88 2.89 21.41 -19.35
CA PHE A 88 2.90 20.36 -20.37
C PHE A 88 4.09 19.39 -20.20
N ARG A 89 5.26 19.91 -19.83
CA ARG A 89 6.45 19.09 -19.58
C ARG A 89 6.26 18.13 -18.40
N ALA A 90 5.59 18.58 -17.33
CA ALA A 90 5.22 17.71 -16.22
C ALA A 90 4.24 16.62 -16.67
N ARG A 91 3.23 16.97 -17.47
CA ARG A 91 2.28 16.01 -18.06
C ARG A 91 3.00 14.97 -18.92
N GLU A 92 3.96 15.38 -19.75
CA GLU A 92 4.78 14.46 -20.57
C GLU A 92 5.62 13.51 -19.72
N ASN A 93 6.30 13.99 -18.69
CA ASN A 93 7.07 13.15 -17.78
C ASN A 93 6.20 12.08 -17.10
N VAL A 94 5.04 12.50 -16.57
CA VAL A 94 4.08 11.56 -15.95
C VAL A 94 3.53 10.56 -16.98
N ALA A 95 3.25 10.99 -18.21
CA ALA A 95 2.80 10.12 -19.28
C ALA A 95 3.84 9.06 -19.66
N MET A 96 5.13 9.41 -19.71
CA MET A 96 6.21 8.45 -19.95
C MET A 96 6.29 7.39 -18.86
N PHE A 97 6.16 7.79 -17.60
CA PHE A 97 6.12 6.86 -16.47
C PHE A 97 4.91 5.91 -16.55
N ILE A 98 3.72 6.45 -16.84
CA ILE A 98 2.49 5.66 -17.02
C ILE A 98 2.64 4.65 -18.17
N ASP A 99 3.22 5.06 -19.31
CA ASP A 99 3.45 4.17 -20.45
C ASP A 99 4.41 3.03 -20.08
N TRP A 100 5.49 3.36 -19.36
CA TRP A 100 6.45 2.38 -18.86
C TRP A 100 5.81 1.39 -17.88
N CYS A 101 5.04 1.86 -16.90
CA CYS A 101 4.33 1.00 -15.96
C CYS A 101 3.43 -0.02 -16.68
N ARG A 102 2.65 0.44 -17.66
CA ARG A 102 1.72 -0.41 -18.41
C ARG A 102 2.44 -1.39 -19.32
N ARG A 103 3.35 -0.90 -20.16
CA ARG A 103 3.91 -1.68 -21.28
C ARG A 103 5.19 -2.43 -20.95
N ARG A 104 5.97 -1.93 -19.99
CA ARG A 104 7.30 -2.47 -19.69
C ARG A 104 7.32 -3.20 -18.35
N LEU A 105 6.75 -2.61 -17.31
CA LEU A 105 6.68 -3.24 -15.99
C LEU A 105 5.53 -4.26 -15.90
N GLY A 106 4.47 -4.08 -16.68
CA GLY A 106 3.30 -4.97 -16.71
C GLY A 106 2.37 -4.75 -15.52
N VAL A 107 2.12 -3.50 -15.14
CA VAL A 107 1.12 -3.10 -14.15
C VAL A 107 -0.28 -3.28 -14.75
N SER A 108 -1.19 -3.92 -14.00
CA SER A 108 -2.59 -4.14 -14.42
C SER A 108 -3.33 -2.82 -14.59
N ASP A 109 -4.20 -2.71 -15.60
CA ASP A 109 -5.01 -1.50 -15.85
C ASP A 109 -5.88 -1.11 -14.64
N SER A 110 -6.28 -2.07 -13.81
CA SER A 110 -7.03 -1.82 -12.57
C SER A 110 -6.23 -1.05 -11.49
N LEU A 111 -4.90 -0.97 -11.63
CA LEU A 111 -4.00 -0.26 -10.73
C LEU A 111 -3.38 0.97 -11.39
N MET A 112 -3.64 1.20 -12.68
CA MET A 112 -3.10 2.36 -13.40
C MET A 112 -3.82 3.65 -12.98
N PHE A 113 -3.10 4.77 -13.09
CA PHE A 113 -3.62 6.12 -12.91
C PHE A 113 -3.44 6.91 -14.22
N GLU A 114 -4.14 8.04 -14.33
CA GLU A 114 -4.02 8.99 -15.44
C GLU A 114 -3.16 10.20 -15.04
N THR A 115 -2.61 10.92 -16.02
CA THR A 115 -1.79 12.13 -15.76
C THR A 115 -2.53 13.15 -14.90
N ASN A 116 -3.84 13.32 -15.13
CA ASN A 116 -4.67 14.27 -14.39
C ASN A 116 -4.95 13.81 -12.95
N ASP A 117 -4.88 12.52 -12.65
CA ASP A 117 -5.07 12.02 -11.29
C ASP A 117 -3.99 12.56 -10.35
N LEU A 118 -2.76 12.66 -10.86
CA LEU A 118 -1.61 13.20 -10.14
C LEU A 118 -1.54 14.72 -10.23
N ILE A 119 -1.59 15.29 -11.44
CA ILE A 119 -1.32 16.72 -11.66
C ILE A 119 -2.45 17.63 -11.18
N GLU A 120 -3.69 17.16 -11.24
CA GLU A 120 -4.85 17.90 -10.74
C GLU A 120 -5.30 17.38 -9.36
N GLY A 121 -4.58 16.42 -8.78
CA GLY A 121 -4.89 15.80 -7.49
C GLY A 121 -6.27 15.14 -7.42
N ARG A 122 -6.87 14.77 -8.57
CA ARG A 122 -8.26 14.28 -8.63
C ARG A 122 -8.45 12.89 -8.03
N ASN A 123 -7.41 12.06 -8.10
CA ASN A 123 -7.49 10.67 -7.64
C ASN A 123 -6.14 10.17 -7.14
N GLU A 124 -5.78 10.59 -5.93
CA GLU A 124 -4.55 10.13 -5.26
C GLU A 124 -4.53 8.61 -5.02
N ARG A 125 -5.71 7.97 -4.88
CA ARG A 125 -5.81 6.53 -4.62
C ARG A 125 -5.17 5.72 -5.74
N SER A 126 -5.56 5.96 -7.00
CA SER A 126 -5.02 5.22 -8.14
C SER A 126 -3.51 5.42 -8.25
N PHE A 127 -3.02 6.64 -8.02
CA PHE A 127 -1.59 6.94 -8.03
C PHE A 127 -0.82 6.16 -6.95
N VAL A 128 -1.31 6.17 -5.71
CA VAL A 128 -0.69 5.44 -4.58
C VAL A 128 -0.67 3.93 -4.81
N LEU A 129 -1.77 3.35 -5.31
CA LEU A 129 -1.84 1.92 -5.60
C LEU A 129 -0.91 1.50 -6.75
N CYS A 130 -0.77 2.35 -7.77
CA CYS A 130 0.20 2.14 -8.85
C CYS A 130 1.63 2.10 -8.31
N LEU A 131 2.01 3.07 -7.46
CA LEU A 131 3.35 3.12 -6.86
C LEU A 131 3.64 1.90 -5.97
N LEU A 132 2.67 1.42 -5.20
CA LEU A 132 2.82 0.18 -4.43
C LEU A 132 3.07 -1.03 -5.34
N GLU A 133 2.39 -1.13 -6.49
CA GLU A 133 2.69 -2.20 -7.46
C GLU A 133 4.08 -2.04 -8.09
N VAL A 134 4.52 -0.81 -8.38
CA VAL A 134 5.89 -0.56 -8.86
C VAL A 134 6.91 -1.04 -7.84
N ALA A 135 6.72 -0.72 -6.56
CA ALA A 135 7.57 -1.18 -5.48
C ALA A 135 7.54 -2.71 -5.33
N ARG A 136 6.36 -3.34 -5.41
CA ARG A 136 6.19 -4.80 -5.38
C ARG A 136 6.96 -5.49 -6.50
N ARG A 137 6.97 -4.91 -7.70
CA ARG A 137 7.74 -5.43 -8.84
C ARG A 137 9.24 -5.19 -8.67
N GLY A 138 9.63 -4.00 -8.20
CA GLY A 138 11.03 -3.65 -7.91
C GLY A 138 11.66 -4.56 -6.85
N ALA A 139 10.91 -4.94 -5.82
CA ALA A 139 11.36 -5.85 -4.77
C ALA A 139 11.82 -7.22 -5.29
N LYS A 140 11.24 -7.70 -6.41
CA LYS A 140 11.66 -8.95 -7.06
C LYS A 140 13.10 -8.89 -7.63
N PHE A 141 13.62 -7.68 -7.81
CA PHE A 141 14.98 -7.41 -8.26
C PHE A 141 15.89 -6.94 -7.11
N GLY A 142 15.49 -7.15 -5.85
CA GLY A 142 16.28 -6.80 -4.67
C GLY A 142 16.28 -5.32 -4.30
N MET A 143 15.37 -4.51 -4.87
CA MET A 143 15.17 -3.14 -4.38
C MET A 143 14.59 -3.16 -2.96
N LEU A 144 14.96 -2.16 -2.16
CA LEU A 144 14.24 -1.86 -0.92
C LEU A 144 12.76 -1.68 -1.24
N ALA A 145 11.89 -2.24 -0.40
CA ALA A 145 10.45 -2.18 -0.55
C ALA A 145 9.81 -1.39 0.61
N PRO A 146 8.69 -0.70 0.41
CA PRO A 146 7.87 -0.15 1.49
C PRO A 146 7.46 -1.25 2.48
N MET A 147 7.21 -0.88 3.75
CA MET A 147 6.88 -1.85 4.78
C MET A 147 5.61 -2.64 4.44
N LEU A 148 4.62 -2.02 3.78
CA LEU A 148 3.41 -2.72 3.33
C LEU A 148 3.71 -3.90 2.42
N ILE A 149 4.67 -3.74 1.51
CA ILE A 149 5.06 -4.81 0.58
C ILE A 149 5.86 -5.89 1.32
N GLN A 150 6.70 -5.52 2.29
CA GLN A 150 7.40 -6.48 3.13
C GLN A 150 6.43 -7.33 3.96
N MET A 151 5.40 -6.71 4.54
CA MET A 151 4.33 -7.41 5.25
C MET A 151 3.53 -8.35 4.34
N GLU A 152 3.30 -7.98 3.07
CA GLU A 152 2.66 -8.89 2.10
C GLU A 152 3.49 -10.16 1.90
N GLN A 153 4.80 -10.00 1.71
CA GLN A 153 5.72 -11.12 1.51
C GLN A 153 5.79 -12.02 2.74
N GLU A 154 5.88 -11.43 3.95
CA GLU A 154 5.83 -12.15 5.23
C GLU A 154 4.54 -12.97 5.36
N ILE A 155 3.38 -12.37 5.06
CA ILE A 155 2.09 -13.07 5.11
C ILE A 155 2.02 -14.19 4.07
N GLU A 156 2.52 -13.98 2.85
CA GLU A 156 2.57 -15.02 1.81
C GLU A 156 3.46 -16.21 2.21
N GLU A 157 4.56 -15.94 2.91
CA GLU A 157 5.44 -16.96 3.49
C GLU A 157 4.74 -17.73 4.62
N GLU A 158 4.10 -17.03 5.56
CA GLU A 158 3.30 -17.65 6.63
C GLU A 158 2.22 -18.59 6.10
N ILE A 159 1.48 -18.15 5.07
CA ILE A 159 0.43 -18.96 4.43
C ILE A 159 1.04 -20.19 3.73
N ARG A 160 2.23 -20.07 3.16
CA ARG A 160 2.93 -21.18 2.50
C ARG A 160 3.45 -22.20 3.50
N GLU A 161 3.93 -21.75 4.66
CA GLU A 161 4.54 -22.58 5.69
C GLU A 161 3.53 -23.28 6.62
N GLU A 162 2.23 -22.99 6.54
CA GLU A 162 1.17 -23.68 7.32
C GLU A 162 0.91 -25.17 6.93
N ALA A 163 1.90 -25.87 6.37
CA ALA A 163 2.04 -27.33 6.45
C ALA A 163 2.88 -27.72 7.70
N PRO A 164 2.51 -28.71 8.54
CA PRO A 164 2.82 -28.71 9.99
C PRO A 164 4.20 -29.29 10.41
N PRO A 165 4.71 -29.13 11.67
CA PRO A 165 5.01 -27.93 12.52
C PRO A 165 6.46 -27.97 13.16
N PRO A 166 7.01 -26.99 13.94
CA PRO A 166 6.67 -26.68 15.36
C PRO A 166 6.66 -25.15 15.71
N PRO A 167 6.22 -24.73 16.93
CA PRO A 167 5.96 -23.33 17.23
C PRO A 167 7.25 -22.54 17.47
N GLN A 168 7.46 -21.47 16.71
CA GLN A 168 8.45 -20.46 17.04
C GLN A 168 7.74 -19.20 17.51
N ARG A 169 7.76 -18.99 18.83
CA ARG A 169 7.50 -17.68 19.43
C ARG A 169 8.63 -16.75 19.01
N ARG A 170 8.35 -15.81 18.11
CA ARG A 170 9.10 -14.56 18.04
C ARG A 170 8.33 -13.54 18.88
N VAL A 171 9.03 -12.90 19.79
CA VAL A 171 8.47 -11.88 20.66
C VAL A 171 8.68 -10.55 19.94
N CYS A 172 7.61 -10.01 19.38
CA CYS A 172 7.46 -8.59 19.11
C CYS A 172 6.45 -8.09 20.16
N ASP A 173 6.77 -7.05 20.95
CA ASP A 173 6.04 -6.59 22.15
C ASP A 173 4.56 -7.01 22.23
N LEU A 174 4.34 -8.17 22.86
CA LEU A 174 3.16 -9.05 22.73
C LEU A 174 1.84 -8.47 23.28
N SER A 175 1.90 -7.28 23.87
CA SER A 175 0.74 -6.51 24.34
C SER A 175 0.31 -5.44 23.34
N SER A 176 1.22 -4.84 22.57
CA SER A 176 0.93 -3.61 21.82
C SER A 176 -0.08 -3.79 20.69
N LEU A 177 0.09 -4.77 19.80
CA LEU A 177 -0.84 -4.95 18.66
C LEU A 177 -2.24 -5.34 19.14
N ASP A 178 -2.31 -6.32 20.03
CA ASP A 178 -3.60 -6.85 20.50
C ASP A 178 -4.37 -5.79 21.30
N ASP A 179 -3.66 -4.97 22.08
CA ASP A 179 -4.26 -3.85 22.81
C ASP A 179 -4.75 -2.76 21.85
N MET A 180 -3.99 -2.42 20.79
CA MET A 180 -4.46 -1.49 19.75
C MET A 180 -5.70 -2.01 19.01
N VAL A 181 -5.73 -3.31 18.66
CA VAL A 181 -6.89 -3.95 18.03
C VAL A 181 -8.10 -3.90 18.97
N ARG A 182 -7.93 -4.26 20.25
CA ARG A 182 -9.00 -4.20 21.25
C ARG A 182 -9.50 -2.78 21.46
N GLU A 183 -8.62 -1.79 21.51
CA GLU A 183 -9.00 -0.38 21.62
C GLU A 183 -9.90 0.01 20.45
N LEU A 184 -9.47 -0.27 19.22
CA LEU A 184 -10.23 0.03 18.02
C LEU A 184 -11.59 -0.66 17.99
N VAL A 185 -11.67 -1.95 18.32
CA VAL A 185 -12.94 -2.72 18.35
C VAL A 185 -13.86 -2.23 19.48
N SER A 186 -13.31 -1.87 20.65
CA SER A 186 -14.08 -1.42 21.83
C SER A 186 -14.88 -0.13 21.62
N ARG A 187 -14.57 0.65 20.57
CA ARG A 187 -15.35 1.84 20.18
C ARG A 187 -16.73 1.48 19.61
N CYS A 188 -17.02 0.20 19.38
CA CYS A 188 -18.32 -0.31 18.96
C CYS A 188 -19.37 -0.12 20.07
N THR A 189 -20.53 0.43 19.73
CA THR A 189 -21.66 0.63 20.65
C THR A 189 -22.85 -0.29 20.34
N CYS A 190 -22.67 -1.31 19.51
CA CYS A 190 -23.70 -2.30 19.21
C CYS A 190 -23.99 -3.19 20.44
N PRO A 191 -25.23 -3.70 20.60
CA PRO A 191 -25.55 -4.69 21.64
C PRO A 191 -24.70 -5.95 21.51
N ASP A 192 -24.49 -6.39 20.26
CA ASP A 192 -23.53 -7.41 19.87
C ASP A 192 -22.36 -6.74 19.15
N GLN A 193 -21.17 -6.79 19.75
CA GLN A 193 -19.98 -6.18 19.15
C GLN A 193 -19.58 -6.89 17.85
N PHE A 194 -18.96 -6.15 16.93
CA PHE A 194 -18.41 -6.71 15.71
C PHE A 194 -17.46 -7.88 16.05
N PRO A 195 -17.73 -9.11 15.57
CA PRO A 195 -16.98 -10.29 16.00
C PRO A 195 -15.59 -10.28 15.38
N MET A 196 -14.58 -10.00 16.21
CA MET A 196 -13.16 -10.06 15.88
C MET A 196 -12.42 -10.87 16.94
N LEU A 197 -12.07 -12.11 16.59
CA LEU A 197 -11.48 -13.09 17.52
C LEU A 197 -10.03 -13.36 17.15
N ARG A 198 -9.11 -13.14 18.09
CA ARG A 198 -7.70 -13.49 17.90
C ARG A 198 -7.56 -15.01 17.78
N VAL A 199 -6.86 -15.46 16.74
CA VAL A 199 -6.48 -16.86 16.52
C VAL A 199 -5.02 -17.08 16.87
N ASP A 200 -4.15 -16.20 16.37
CA ASP A 200 -2.71 -16.22 16.62
C ASP A 200 -2.16 -14.78 16.57
N GLU A 201 -0.86 -14.59 16.73
CA GLU A 201 -0.20 -13.30 16.53
C GLU A 201 -0.51 -12.73 15.13
N GLY A 202 -1.09 -11.53 15.11
CA GLY A 202 -1.49 -10.88 13.86
C GLY A 202 -2.52 -11.66 13.03
N LYS A 203 -3.19 -12.67 13.59
CA LYS A 203 -4.21 -13.48 12.89
C LYS A 203 -5.53 -13.41 13.64
N TYR A 204 -6.58 -12.95 12.96
CA TYR A 204 -7.90 -12.78 13.55
C TYR A 204 -8.97 -13.44 12.67
N ARG A 205 -10.04 -13.92 13.28
CA ARG A 205 -11.27 -14.30 12.59
C ARG A 205 -12.27 -13.18 12.73
N ILE A 206 -12.83 -12.75 11.60
CA ILE A 206 -13.81 -11.68 11.56
C ILE A 206 -15.12 -12.12 10.92
N GLY A 207 -16.21 -11.49 11.36
CA GLY A 207 -17.56 -11.70 10.83
C GLY A 207 -18.15 -13.09 11.13
N ASN A 208 -19.37 -13.31 10.67
CA ASN A 208 -20.12 -14.55 10.94
C ASN A 208 -19.51 -15.76 10.23
N ALA A 209 -18.89 -15.55 9.07
CA ALA A 209 -18.23 -16.59 8.29
C ALA A 209 -16.88 -17.04 8.88
N SER A 210 -16.41 -16.43 9.97
CA SER A 210 -15.11 -16.73 10.60
C SER A 210 -13.93 -16.61 9.63
N THR A 211 -13.95 -15.61 8.75
CA THR A 211 -12.89 -15.38 7.76
C THR A 211 -11.58 -15.03 8.46
N LEU A 212 -10.51 -15.77 8.17
CA LEU A 212 -9.17 -15.47 8.67
C LEU A 212 -8.62 -14.22 7.97
N VAL A 213 -8.16 -13.25 8.75
CA VAL A 213 -7.50 -12.03 8.29
C VAL A 213 -6.19 -11.84 9.01
N PHE A 214 -5.25 -11.20 8.33
CA PHE A 214 -3.94 -10.86 8.87
C PHE A 214 -3.94 -9.39 9.25
N VAL A 215 -3.40 -9.08 10.42
CA VAL A 215 -3.30 -7.72 10.96
C VAL A 215 -1.83 -7.46 11.31
N ARG A 216 -1.35 -6.28 10.92
CA ARG A 216 0.03 -5.82 11.17
C ARG A 216 0.02 -4.36 11.63
N VAL A 217 1.10 -3.95 12.27
CA VAL A 217 1.31 -2.55 12.66
C VAL A 217 2.20 -1.89 11.62
N LEU A 218 1.70 -0.85 10.95
CA LEU A 218 2.47 0.03 10.08
C LEU A 218 2.62 1.37 10.78
N ARG A 219 3.79 1.61 11.41
CA ARG A 219 4.04 2.80 12.23
C ARG A 219 2.99 2.91 13.35
N ASN A 220 2.11 3.91 13.27
CA ASN A 220 1.02 4.16 14.21
C ASN A 220 -0.34 3.68 13.67
N HIS A 221 -0.36 2.97 12.54
CA HIS A 221 -1.57 2.47 11.90
C HIS A 221 -1.71 0.97 12.11
N VAL A 222 -2.89 0.53 12.55
CA VAL A 222 -3.24 -0.90 12.55
C VAL A 222 -3.78 -1.24 11.16
N MET A 223 -3.05 -2.08 10.42
CA MET A 223 -3.37 -2.47 9.06
C MET A 223 -4.02 -3.85 9.05
N ILE A 224 -5.09 -4.00 8.28
CA ILE A 224 -5.79 -5.27 8.06
C ILE A 224 -5.66 -5.69 6.59
N ARG A 225 -5.28 -6.96 6.38
CA ARG A 225 -5.21 -7.59 5.07
C ARG A 225 -6.54 -8.30 4.79
N VAL A 226 -7.30 -7.79 3.82
CA VAL A 226 -8.58 -8.37 3.40
C VAL A 226 -8.58 -8.63 1.90
N GLY A 227 -8.82 -9.88 1.50
CA GLY A 227 -8.81 -10.29 0.10
C GLY A 227 -7.50 -9.90 -0.60
N GLY A 228 -7.58 -9.02 -1.61
CA GLY A 228 -6.44 -8.59 -2.44
C GLY A 228 -5.72 -7.30 -2.04
N GLY A 229 -6.21 -6.53 -1.05
CA GLY A 229 -5.55 -5.28 -0.61
C GLY A 229 -5.38 -5.10 0.90
N TRP A 230 -4.77 -3.97 1.25
CA TRP A 230 -4.65 -3.45 2.62
C TRP A 230 -5.71 -2.38 2.90
N ASP A 231 -6.17 -2.35 4.15
CA ASP A 231 -6.97 -1.27 4.71
C ASP A 231 -6.46 -0.95 6.12
N THR A 232 -6.81 0.21 6.69
CA THR A 232 -6.65 0.41 8.14
C THR A 232 -7.79 -0.29 8.86
N LEU A 233 -7.53 -0.85 10.04
CA LEU A 233 -8.58 -1.51 10.83
C LEU A 233 -9.69 -0.52 11.20
N GLU A 234 -9.35 0.74 11.48
CA GLU A 234 -10.35 1.79 11.73
C GLU A 234 -11.28 2.01 10.54
N HIS A 235 -10.74 2.21 9.32
CA HIS A 235 -11.56 2.38 8.12
C HIS A 235 -12.33 1.11 7.74
N TYR A 236 -11.78 -0.08 8.01
CA TYR A 236 -12.48 -1.35 7.84
C TYR A 236 -13.71 -1.42 8.77
N LEU A 237 -13.52 -1.20 10.07
CA LEU A 237 -14.61 -1.19 11.06
C LEU A 237 -15.65 -0.13 10.72
N ASP A 238 -15.25 1.03 10.22
CA ASP A 238 -16.17 2.09 9.81
C ASP A 238 -17.13 1.72 8.67
N LYS A 239 -16.80 0.67 7.88
CA LYS A 239 -17.66 0.13 6.82
C LYS A 239 -18.46 -1.09 7.24
N HIS A 240 -17.98 -1.82 8.24
CA HIS A 240 -18.47 -3.14 8.59
C HIS A 240 -19.16 -3.21 9.97
N ASP A 241 -18.88 -2.28 10.88
CA ASP A 241 -19.52 -2.17 12.18
C ASP A 241 -20.83 -1.36 12.06
N PRO A 242 -22.01 -1.96 12.34
CA PRO A 242 -23.31 -1.31 12.12
C PRO A 242 -23.45 0.06 12.81
N CYS A 243 -22.98 0.20 14.05
CA CYS A 243 -23.10 1.45 14.79
C CYS A 243 -22.26 2.58 14.19
N ARG A 244 -21.11 2.27 13.58
CA ARG A 244 -20.23 3.25 12.93
C ARG A 244 -20.78 3.68 11.58
N CYS A 245 -21.34 2.73 10.82
CA CYS A 245 -22.00 3.03 9.55
C CYS A 245 -23.18 4.00 9.71
N MET A 246 -24.03 3.77 10.72
CA MET A 246 -25.19 4.62 11.00
C MET A 246 -24.79 6.04 11.40
N SER A 247 -23.70 6.22 12.16
CA SER A 247 -23.20 7.53 12.56
C SER A 247 -22.73 8.42 11.38
N ARG A 248 -22.48 7.82 10.21
CA ARG A 248 -21.97 8.51 9.01
C ARG A 248 -22.92 8.49 7.81
N GLY A 249 -24.18 8.09 8.00
CA GLY A 249 -25.21 8.15 6.97
C GLY A 249 -24.99 7.23 5.76
N LYS A 250 -24.11 6.24 5.85
CA LYS A 250 -23.90 5.23 4.81
C LYS A 250 -24.63 3.95 5.21
N CYS A 251 -25.69 3.64 4.47
CA CYS A 251 -26.50 2.44 4.67
C CYS A 251 -25.65 1.18 4.43
N CYS A 252 -25.61 0.27 5.41
CA CYS A 252 -25.03 -1.06 5.27
C CYS A 252 -25.84 -1.89 4.27
N LEU A 253 -25.47 -1.87 2.99
CA LEU A 253 -25.77 -2.97 2.08
C LEU A 253 -24.58 -3.93 2.14
N PHE A 254 -24.63 -4.92 3.03
CA PHE A 254 -24.04 -6.27 2.89
C PHE A 254 -24.09 -7.00 4.24
N MET A 255 -25.27 -7.52 4.60
CA MET A 255 -25.41 -8.67 5.52
C MET A 255 -26.64 -9.53 5.18
N SER A 256 -26.93 -9.69 3.88
CA SER A 256 -27.84 -10.73 3.40
C SER A 256 -27.37 -11.22 2.05
N LEU A 257 -26.52 -12.25 2.04
CA LEU A 257 -26.44 -13.35 1.06
C LEU A 257 -25.40 -14.37 1.53
#